data_AF-A0A959JSK0-F1
#
_entry.id   AF-A0A959JSK0-F1
#
_cell.length_a   1.000
_cell.length_b   1.000
_cell.length_c   1.000
_cell.angle_alpha   90.00
_cell.angle_beta   90.00
_cell.angle_gamma   90.00
#
_symmetry.space_group_name_H-M   'P 1'
#
loop_
_entity.id
_entity.type
_entity.pdbx_description
1 polymer ?
#
loop_
_entity_poly.entity_id
_entity_poly.type
_entity_poly.pdbx_seq_one_letter_code
_entity_poly.pdbx_strand_id
1 'polypeptide(L)' 'MDHLALLEAAKAVLQKNRRGGFTVPRDKLYPFQWNWDSGFVALGLANYDVRAAMEEIESLLSGQWANG' A
#
# COMPACT_ATOMS: atom_id res chain seq x y z
N MET A 1 -13.55 7.08 -21.13
CA MET A 1 -13.65 6.65 -19.72
C MET A 1 -13.47 7.87 -18.86
N ASP A 2 -14.31 8.05 -17.84
CA ASP A 2 -14.17 9.17 -16.90
C ASP A 2 -12.94 8.93 -15.98
N HIS A 3 -11.98 9.85 -16.01
CA HIS A 3 -10.75 9.76 -15.23
C HIS A 3 -11.00 9.86 -13.72
N LEU A 4 -12.04 10.58 -13.30
CA LEU A 4 -12.42 10.68 -11.88
C LEU A 4 -12.93 9.33 -11.36
N ALA A 5 -13.81 8.67 -12.13
CA ALA A 5 -14.28 7.33 -11.80
C ALA A 5 -13.13 6.30 -11.67
N LEU A 6 -12.12 6.36 -12.54
CA LEU A 6 -10.94 5.48 -12.46
C LEU A 6 -10.10 5.76 -11.21
N LEU A 7 -9.91 7.03 -10.86
CA LEU A 7 -9.15 7.43 -9.67
C LEU A 7 -9.83 6.92 -8.38
N GLU A 8 -11.15 7.11 -8.27
CA GLU A 8 -11.90 6.64 -7.10
C GLU A 8 -11.94 5.12 -7.00
N ALA A 9 -12.04 4.41 -8.13
CA ALA A 9 -11.93 2.95 -8.16
C ALA A 9 -10.54 2.48 -7.68
N ALA A 10 -9.46 3.13 -8.11
CA ALA A 10 -8.10 2.80 -7.68
C ALA A 10 -7.89 3.03 -6.17
N LYS A 11 -8.37 4.16 -5.63
CA LYS A 11 -8.34 4.44 -4.18
C LYS A 11 -9.12 3.39 -3.38
N ALA A 12 -10.30 2.99 -3.86
CA ALA A 12 -11.12 1.98 -3.20
C ALA A 12 -10.40 0.61 -3.14
N VAL A 13 -9.63 0.23 -4.16
CA VAL A 13 -8.80 -0.98 -4.14
C VAL A 13 -7.74 -0.90 -3.04
N LEU A 14 -7.00 0.22 -2.95
CA LEU A 14 -5.97 0.41 -1.92
C LEU A 14 -6.59 0.39 -0.51
N GLN A 15 -7.71 1.09 -0.31
CA GLN A 15 -8.38 1.14 0.99
C GLN A 15 -8.90 -0.24 1.43
N LYS A 16 -9.49 -1.01 0.51
CA LYS A 16 -9.97 -2.37 0.79
C LYS A 16 -8.83 -3.31 1.21
N ASN A 17 -7.65 -3.12 0.64
CA ASN A 17 -6.48 -3.95 0.91
C ASN A 17 -5.61 -3.42 2.06
N ARG A 18 -5.89 -2.23 2.60
CA ARG A 18 -5.14 -1.67 3.73
C ARG A 18 -5.45 -2.40 5.04
N ARG A 19 -4.42 -2.62 5.84
CA ARG A 19 -4.42 -3.23 7.18
C ARG A 19 -3.70 -2.27 8.12
N GLY A 20 -3.45 -2.67 9.36
CA GLY A 20 -2.80 -1.84 10.38
C GLY A 20 -1.37 -1.44 9.99
N GLY A 21 -1.23 -0.35 9.23
CA GLY A 21 0.05 0.23 8.82
C GLY A 21 0.56 -0.18 7.44
N PHE A 22 -0.01 -1.19 6.79
CA PHE A 22 0.44 -1.68 5.48
C PHE A 22 -0.71 -2.14 4.58
N THR A 23 -0.44 -2.46 3.31
CA THR A 23 -1.42 -2.96 2.36
C THR A 23 -1.05 -4.35 1.86
N VAL A 24 -2.03 -5.26 1.81
CA VAL A 24 -1.84 -6.59 1.23
C VAL A 24 -2.07 -6.57 -0.28
N PRO A 25 -1.30 -7.30 -1.10
CA PRO A 25 -1.53 -7.34 -2.55
C PRO A 25 -2.91 -7.92 -2.90
N ARG A 26 -3.32 -8.96 -2.15
CA ARG A 26 -4.61 -9.62 -2.34
C ARG A 26 -5.04 -10.36 -1.07
N ASP A 27 -6.11 -9.87 -0.44
CA ASP A 27 -6.64 -10.35 0.85
C ASP A 27 -6.53 -11.86 1.13
N LYS A 28 -7.00 -12.73 0.22
CA LYS A 28 -7.01 -14.19 0.44
C LYS A 28 -5.80 -14.95 -0.09
N LEU A 29 -5.11 -14.42 -1.09
CA LEU A 29 -4.01 -15.14 -1.77
C LEU A 29 -2.63 -14.70 -1.26
N TYR A 30 -2.50 -13.42 -0.92
CA TYR A 30 -1.29 -12.78 -0.43
C TYR A 30 -1.63 -11.96 0.82
N PRO A 31 -1.88 -12.60 1.98
CA PRO A 31 -2.42 -11.95 3.18
C PRO A 31 -1.35 -11.21 4.01
N PHE A 32 -0.18 -10.93 3.45
CA PHE A 32 0.96 -10.32 4.15
C PHE A 32 1.49 -9.11 3.39
N GLN A 33 2.31 -8.31 4.07
CA GLN A 33 3.08 -7.24 3.43
C GLN A 33 4.17 -7.86 2.55
N TRP A 34 4.23 -7.46 1.29
CA TRP A 34 5.26 -7.90 0.34
C TRP A 34 6.13 -6.72 -0.05
N ASN A 35 7.44 -6.92 -0.07
CA ASN A 35 8.42 -5.84 -0.16
C ASN A 35 8.22 -4.96 -1.40
N TRP A 36 8.23 -5.56 -2.60
CA TRP A 36 8.07 -4.77 -3.83
C TRP A 36 6.68 -4.17 -3.98
N ASP A 37 5.64 -4.92 -3.63
CA ASP A 37 4.26 -4.46 -3.68
C ASP A 37 4.07 -3.20 -2.82
N SER A 38 4.60 -3.18 -1.59
CA SER A 38 4.54 -2.02 -0.70
C SER A 38 5.22 -0.79 -1.28
N GLY A 39 6.30 -0.95 -2.06
CA GLY A 39 6.94 0.16 -2.76
C GLY A 39 5.99 0.85 -3.75
N PHE A 40 5.28 0.07 -4.58
CA PHE A 40 4.30 0.61 -5.52
C PHE A 40 3.04 1.14 -4.85
N VAL A 41 2.59 0.50 -3.77
CA VAL A 41 1.47 0.99 -2.96
C VAL A 41 1.78 2.35 -2.37
N ALA A 42 2.97 2.53 -1.77
CA ALA A 42 3.38 3.81 -1.20
C ALA A 42 3.39 4.92 -2.25
N LEU A 43 3.88 4.64 -3.47
CA LEU A 43 3.81 5.59 -4.59
C LEU A 43 2.37 5.96 -4.95
N GLY A 44 1.45 4.99 -4.96
CA GLY A 44 0.02 5.23 -5.20
C GLY A 44 -0.60 6.12 -4.12
N LEU A 45 -0.37 5.78 -2.85
CA LEU A 45 -0.86 6.51 -1.69
C LEU A 45 -0.33 7.94 -1.65
N ALA A 46 0.94 8.17 -2.01
CA ALA A 46 1.57 9.49 -1.98
C ALA A 46 0.85 10.54 -2.84
N ASN A 47 0.01 10.12 -3.80
CA ASN A 47 -0.80 11.04 -4.61
C ASN A 47 -1.98 11.66 -3.85
N TYR A 48 -2.44 11.08 -2.73
CA TYR A 48 -3.63 11.57 -2.02
C TYR A 48 -3.62 11.41 -0.49
N ASP A 49 -2.73 10.58 0.05
CA ASP A 49 -2.53 10.38 1.48
C ASP A 49 -1.05 10.07 1.76
N VAL A 50 -0.26 11.13 1.90
CA VAL A 50 1.19 11.05 2.16
C VAL A 50 1.48 10.37 3.50
N ARG A 51 0.62 10.56 4.51
CA ARG A 51 0.79 9.91 5.82
C ARG A 51 0.67 8.39 5.67
N ALA A 52 -0.35 7.94 4.96
CA ALA A 52 -0.54 6.54 4.67
C ALA A 52 0.62 5.93 3.86
N ALA A 53 1.21 6.70 2.94
CA ALA A 53 2.38 6.29 2.17
C ALA A 53 3.63 6.10 3.05
N MET A 54 3.85 7.01 4.01
CA MET A 54 4.97 6.89 4.97
C MET A 54 4.79 5.67 5.88
N GLU A 55 3.58 5.48 6.42
CA GLU A 55 3.26 4.31 7.26
C GLU A 55 3.55 2.98 6.55
N GLU A 56 3.25 2.88 5.24
CA GLU A 56 3.52 1.68 4.43
C GLU A 56 5.02 1.33 4.43
N ILE A 57 5.88 2.34 4.24
CA ILE A 57 7.33 2.18 4.20
C ILE A 57 7.90 1.95 5.60
N GLU A 58 7.39 2.64 6.61
CA GLU A 58 7.79 2.42 8.01
C GLU A 58 7.49 0.98 8.46
N SER A 59 6.30 0.46 8.14
CA SER A 59 5.94 -0.93 8.39
C SER A 59 6.88 -1.89 7.65
N LEU A 60 7.20 -1.60 6.38
CA LEU A 60 8.11 -2.44 5.59
C LEU A 60 9.51 -2.51 6.22
N LEU A 61 10.07 -1.35 6.60
CA LEU A 61 11.40 -1.24 7.20
C LEU A 61 11.45 -1.82 8.61
N SER A 62 10.34 -1.88 9.34
CA SER A 62 10.29 -2.59 10.64
C SER A 62 10.57 -4.09 10.51
N GLY A 63 10.39 -4.67 9.32
CA GLY A 63 10.73 -6.06 9.00
C GLY A 63 12.14 -6.25 8.45
N GLN A 64 12.95 -5.20 8.34
CA GLN A 64 14.32 -5.28 7.82
C GLN A 64 15.20 -6.13 8.74
N TRP A 65 16.05 -6.97 8.16
CA TRP A 65 17.00 -7.77 8.92
C TRP A 65 18.15 -6.91 9.46
N ALA A 66 18.85 -7.39 10.49
CA ALA A 66 19.93 -6.63 11.12
C ALA A 66 21.12 -6.33 10.19
N ASN A 67 21.26 -7.08 9.08
CA ASN A 67 22.30 -6.89 8.08
C ASN A 67 21.85 -6.07 6.86
N GLY A 68 20.68 -5.44 6.94
CA GLY A 68 20.05 -4.70 5.83
C GLY A 68 19.03 -5.52 5.07
#